data_AF-A0A1W2F790-F1
#
_entry.id   AF-A0A1W2F790-F1
#
_cell.length_a   1.000
_cell.length_b   1.000
_cell.length_c   1.000
_cell.angle_alpha   90.00
_cell.angle_beta   90.00
_cell.angle_gamma   90.00
#
_symmetry.space_group_name_H-M   'P 1'
#
loop_
_entity.id
_entity.type
_entity.pdbx_description
1 polymer ?
#
loop_
_entity_poly.entity_id
_entity_poly.type
_entity_poly.pdbx_seq_one_letter_code
_entity_poly.pdbx_strand_id
1 'polypeptide(L)'
;IAAQAALVADVNDIAQEHHVREKLCEIISTAELVYAAGQSSALRAVEFPNGSWVPDEILTNAGRKLAGQKIYHEYETLADLTGGICASLPTEESFYEPETAELCNKYIMRNPAYTAEETHRVMRMMEDKLCDSFEAAQAVAGVHGGGSPLMETITMMSRYDLEPLKNLAKYLAGFEGAEFPRIERPTVTPRAMLDKFKKTQVEKK
;
A
#
# COMPACT_ATOMS: atom_id res chain seq x y z
N ILE A 1 -6.43 -6.37 -1.86
CA ILE A 1 -5.91 -6.74 -3.19
C ILE A 1 -5.19 -8.09 -3.16
N ALA A 2 -4.13 -8.28 -2.37
CA ALA A 2 -3.39 -9.57 -2.32
C ALA A 2 -4.27 -10.83 -2.17
N ALA A 3 -5.22 -10.82 -1.22
CA ALA A 3 -6.13 -11.96 -1.00
C ALA A 3 -7.03 -12.26 -2.22
N GLN A 4 -7.52 -11.20 -2.88
CA GLN A 4 -8.34 -11.32 -4.10
C GLN A 4 -7.51 -11.83 -5.27
N ALA A 5 -6.29 -11.30 -5.45
CA ALA A 5 -5.35 -11.73 -6.46
C ALA A 5 -4.98 -13.21 -6.32
N ALA A 6 -4.73 -13.67 -5.09
CA ALA A 6 -4.43 -15.07 -4.83
C ALA A 6 -5.62 -15.98 -5.15
N LEU A 7 -6.82 -15.60 -4.73
CA LEU A 7 -8.03 -16.37 -4.99
C LEU A 7 -8.38 -16.41 -6.49
N VAL A 8 -8.33 -15.28 -7.20
CA VAL A 8 -8.66 -15.27 -8.62
C VAL A 8 -7.64 -16.06 -9.45
N ALA A 9 -6.37 -16.05 -9.05
CA ALA A 9 -5.34 -16.87 -9.68
C ALA A 9 -5.59 -18.37 -9.47
N ASP A 10 -6.09 -18.78 -8.30
CA ASP A 10 -6.43 -20.17 -8.02
C ASP A 10 -7.69 -20.60 -8.78
N VAL A 11 -8.72 -19.76 -8.79
CA VAL A 11 -9.95 -19.97 -9.58
C VAL A 11 -9.66 -20.07 -11.08
N ASN A 12 -8.74 -19.25 -11.59
CA ASN A 12 -8.29 -19.28 -12.98
C ASN A 12 -7.30 -20.42 -13.30
N ASP A 13 -6.94 -21.27 -12.32
CA ASP A 13 -6.00 -22.39 -12.47
C ASP A 13 -4.58 -21.97 -12.89
N ILE A 14 -4.12 -20.79 -12.44
CA ILE A 14 -2.79 -20.24 -12.79
C ILE A 14 -1.92 -19.95 -11.56
N ALA A 15 -2.37 -20.32 -10.35
CA ALA A 15 -1.67 -19.99 -9.10
C ALA A 15 -0.22 -20.54 -9.02
N GLN A 16 0.09 -21.62 -9.76
CA GLN A 16 1.43 -22.21 -9.77
C GLN A 16 2.39 -21.56 -10.78
N GLU A 17 1.87 -20.75 -11.70
CA GLU A 17 2.69 -20.13 -12.74
C GLU A 17 3.69 -19.12 -12.17
N HIS A 18 4.92 -19.15 -12.68
CA HIS A 18 6.02 -18.36 -12.13
C HIS A 18 5.71 -16.86 -12.10
N HIS A 19 5.16 -16.32 -13.19
CA HIS A 19 4.82 -14.90 -13.29
C HIS A 19 3.69 -14.50 -12.32
N VAL A 20 2.76 -15.42 -12.01
CA VAL A 20 1.68 -15.17 -11.04
C VAL A 20 2.25 -15.11 -9.62
N ARG A 21 3.13 -16.05 -9.28
CA ARG A 21 3.77 -16.09 -7.96
C ARG A 21 4.64 -14.86 -7.70
N GLU A 22 5.33 -14.38 -8.72
CA GLU A 22 6.10 -13.12 -8.65
C GLU A 22 5.19 -11.93 -8.37
N LYS A 23 4.13 -11.75 -9.16
CA LYS A 23 3.10 -10.71 -8.96
C LYS A 23 2.51 -10.72 -7.55
N LEU A 24 2.11 -11.90 -7.07
CA LEU A 24 1.57 -12.05 -5.70
C LEU A 24 2.62 -11.68 -4.64
N CYS A 25 3.86 -12.11 -4.82
CA CYS A 25 4.96 -11.79 -3.92
C CYS A 25 5.19 -10.28 -3.83
N GLU A 26 5.11 -9.55 -4.94
CA GLU A 26 5.29 -8.08 -4.96
C GLU A 26 4.20 -7.34 -4.17
N ILE A 27 2.93 -7.73 -4.34
CA ILE A 27 1.81 -7.13 -3.58
C ILE A 27 1.97 -7.44 -2.09
N ILE A 28 2.28 -8.69 -1.74
CA ILE A 28 2.49 -9.11 -0.34
C ILE A 28 3.66 -8.34 0.28
N SER A 29 4.78 -8.25 -0.44
CA SER A 29 5.97 -7.53 0.03
C SER A 29 5.67 -6.06 0.30
N THR A 30 4.90 -5.41 -0.56
CA THR A 30 4.46 -4.02 -0.36
C THR A 30 3.59 -3.91 0.89
N ALA A 31 2.59 -4.78 1.04
CA ALA A 31 1.70 -4.78 2.21
C ALA A 31 2.45 -5.00 3.53
N GLU A 32 3.36 -5.97 3.59
CA GLU A 32 4.17 -6.28 4.76
C GLU A 32 5.11 -5.12 5.13
N LEU A 33 5.73 -4.46 4.14
CA LEU A 33 6.58 -3.29 4.40
C LEU A 33 5.77 -2.10 4.94
N VAL A 34 4.57 -1.85 4.40
CA VAL A 34 3.68 -0.80 4.90
C VAL A 34 3.24 -1.11 6.33
N TYR A 35 2.87 -2.36 6.61
CA TYR A 35 2.48 -2.81 7.94
C TYR A 35 3.63 -2.67 8.95
N ALA A 36 4.83 -3.15 8.59
CA ALA A 36 6.03 -3.05 9.42
C ALA A 36 6.42 -1.58 9.69
N ALA A 37 6.32 -0.70 8.70
CA ALA A 37 6.56 0.73 8.88
C ALA A 37 5.58 1.36 9.89
N GLY A 38 4.29 1.01 9.80
CA GLY A 38 3.27 1.47 10.75
C GLY A 38 3.52 0.98 12.17
N GLN A 39 3.80 -0.31 12.35
CA GLN A 39 4.12 -0.89 13.66
C GLN A 39 5.37 -0.25 14.26
N SER A 40 6.45 -0.16 13.49
CA SER A 40 7.71 0.45 13.95
C SER A 40 7.53 1.94 14.29
N SER A 41 6.70 2.65 13.53
CA SER A 41 6.33 4.03 13.82
C SER A 41 5.60 4.18 15.16
N ALA A 42 4.64 3.30 15.43
CA ALA A 42 3.89 3.28 16.69
C ALA A 42 4.76 2.88 17.88
N LEU A 43 5.64 1.89 17.74
CA LEU A 43 6.58 1.48 18.80
C LEU A 43 7.55 2.59 19.20
N ARG A 44 7.87 3.49 18.27
CA ARG A 44 8.75 4.64 18.48
C ARG A 44 8.01 5.89 18.92
N ALA A 45 6.70 5.80 19.18
CA ALA A 45 5.88 6.93 19.60
C ALA A 45 6.40 7.56 20.89
N VAL A 46 6.09 8.85 21.05
CA VAL A 46 6.37 9.61 22.26
C VAL A 46 5.09 10.21 22.81
N GLU A 47 4.99 10.24 24.14
CA GLU A 47 3.86 10.85 24.83
C GLU A 47 3.94 12.38 24.75
N PHE A 48 2.81 13.01 24.42
CA PHE A 48 2.64 14.46 24.41
C PHE A 48 2.07 14.94 25.75
N PRO A 49 2.20 16.24 26.10
CA PRO A 49 1.79 16.76 27.41
C PRO A 49 0.30 16.55 27.76
N ASN A 50 -0.56 16.31 26.77
CA ASN A 50 -1.97 16.01 26.94
C ASN A 50 -2.27 14.50 27.12
N GLY A 51 -1.24 13.67 27.23
CA GLY A 51 -1.34 12.20 27.34
C GLY A 51 -1.53 11.46 26.01
N SER A 52 -1.61 12.16 24.88
CA SER A 52 -1.69 11.52 23.56
C SER A 52 -0.32 10.99 23.13
N TRP A 53 -0.28 9.82 22.48
CA TRP A 53 0.95 9.27 21.92
C TRP A 53 1.05 9.60 20.43
N VAL A 54 2.18 10.19 20.03
CA VAL A 54 2.42 10.59 18.64
C VAL A 54 3.52 9.71 18.05
N PRO A 55 3.23 9.01 16.94
CA PRO A 55 4.16 8.07 16.34
C PRO A 55 5.29 8.77 15.57
N ASP A 56 6.29 7.99 15.17
CA ASP A 56 7.45 8.49 14.44
C ASP A 56 7.09 8.89 12.99
N GLU A 57 7.12 10.20 12.72
CA GLU A 57 6.62 10.70 11.44
C GLU A 57 7.45 10.23 10.23
N ILE A 58 8.74 9.92 10.41
CA ILE A 58 9.57 9.44 9.30
C ILE A 58 9.10 8.08 8.81
N LEU A 59 8.80 7.17 9.74
CA LEU A 59 8.38 5.81 9.41
C LEU A 59 6.93 5.78 8.90
N THR A 60 6.06 6.60 9.49
CA THR A 60 4.69 6.79 8.97
C THR A 60 4.71 7.27 7.52
N ASN A 61 5.51 8.29 7.20
CA ASN A 61 5.59 8.83 5.85
C ASN A 61 6.27 7.85 4.88
N ALA A 62 7.28 7.08 5.33
CA ALA A 62 7.92 6.07 4.49
C ALA A 62 6.92 4.97 4.04
N GLY A 63 6.18 4.39 4.99
CA GLY A 63 5.16 3.39 4.68
C GLY A 63 4.02 3.98 3.84
N ARG A 64 3.53 5.18 4.22
CA ARG A 64 2.44 5.84 3.50
C ARG A 64 2.81 6.15 2.05
N LYS A 65 4.00 6.69 1.81
CA LYS A 65 4.51 6.99 0.47
C LYS A 65 4.60 5.74 -0.39
N LEU A 66 5.13 4.65 0.16
CA LEU A 66 5.23 3.37 -0.56
C LEU A 66 3.85 2.87 -0.98
N ALA A 67 2.88 2.84 -0.05
CA ALA A 67 1.51 2.42 -0.36
C ALA A 67 0.87 3.29 -1.45
N GLY A 68 1.01 4.62 -1.36
CA GLY A 68 0.41 5.55 -2.32
C GLY A 68 1.05 5.46 -3.72
N GLN A 69 2.32 5.11 -3.82
CA GLN A 69 3.01 4.91 -5.10
C GLN A 69 2.68 3.55 -5.74
N LYS A 70 2.36 2.53 -4.94
CA LYS A 70 2.14 1.16 -5.42
C LYS A 70 0.68 0.83 -5.71
N ILE A 71 -0.27 1.55 -5.12
CA ILE A 71 -1.69 1.18 -5.18
C ILE A 71 -2.21 0.92 -6.60
N TYR A 72 -1.95 1.80 -7.58
CA TYR A 72 -2.41 1.58 -8.96
C TYR A 72 -1.78 0.34 -9.62
N HIS A 73 -0.53 0.04 -9.30
CA HIS A 73 0.13 -1.15 -9.79
C HIS A 73 -0.44 -2.43 -9.13
N GLU A 74 -0.91 -2.35 -7.88
CA GLU A 74 -1.65 -3.45 -7.26
C GLU A 74 -3.00 -3.71 -7.96
N TYR A 75 -3.73 -2.65 -8.35
CA TYR A 75 -4.95 -2.81 -9.17
C TYR A 75 -4.66 -3.34 -10.56
N GLU A 76 -3.61 -2.85 -11.22
CA GLU A 76 -3.14 -3.35 -12.51
C GLU A 76 -2.85 -4.86 -12.43
N THR A 77 -2.11 -5.28 -11.40
CA THR A 77 -1.78 -6.69 -11.16
C THR A 77 -3.04 -7.52 -10.93
N LEU A 78 -4.02 -7.01 -10.17
CA LEU A 78 -5.28 -7.71 -9.96
C LEU A 78 -6.07 -7.86 -11.27
N ALA A 79 -6.13 -6.81 -12.09
CA ALA A 79 -6.80 -6.85 -13.40
C ALA A 79 -6.14 -7.85 -14.35
N ASP A 80 -4.80 -7.88 -14.37
CA ASP A 80 -4.00 -8.83 -15.15
C ASP A 80 -4.32 -10.28 -14.74
N LEU A 81 -4.28 -10.60 -13.44
CA LEU A 81 -4.56 -11.95 -12.93
C LEU A 81 -6.03 -12.37 -13.09
N THR A 82 -6.95 -11.40 -13.08
CA THR A 82 -8.38 -11.64 -13.28
C THR A 82 -8.71 -11.92 -14.75
N GLY A 83 -8.07 -11.19 -15.67
CA GLY A 83 -8.45 -11.14 -17.08
C GLY A 83 -9.69 -10.27 -17.32
N GLY A 84 -10.05 -10.11 -18.60
CA GLY A 84 -11.12 -9.18 -19.01
C GLY A 84 -12.54 -9.56 -18.59
N ILE A 85 -12.75 -10.77 -18.06
CA ILE A 85 -14.08 -11.28 -17.72
C ILE A 85 -14.78 -10.42 -16.66
N CYS A 86 -14.05 -9.80 -15.73
CA CYS A 86 -14.64 -8.93 -14.72
C CYS A 86 -15.31 -7.67 -15.29
N ALA A 87 -14.97 -7.27 -16.52
CA ALA A 87 -15.60 -6.13 -17.22
C ALA A 87 -16.56 -6.58 -18.34
N SER A 88 -16.65 -7.87 -18.61
CA SER A 88 -17.45 -8.43 -19.71
C SER A 88 -18.37 -9.56 -19.27
N LEU A 89 -18.56 -9.75 -17.96
CA LEU A 89 -19.46 -10.75 -17.42
C LEU A 89 -20.89 -10.34 -17.81
N PRO A 90 -21.74 -11.27 -18.29
CA PRO A 90 -23.16 -10.97 -18.52
C PRO A 90 -23.79 -10.39 -17.25
N THR A 91 -24.87 -9.63 -17.37
CA THR A 91 -25.64 -9.23 -16.18
C THR A 91 -26.15 -10.46 -15.43
N GLU A 92 -26.48 -10.31 -14.16
CA GLU A 92 -26.95 -11.43 -13.34
C GLU A 92 -28.21 -12.09 -13.94
N GLU A 93 -29.14 -11.26 -14.43
CA GLU A 93 -30.34 -11.72 -15.12
C GLU A 93 -30.00 -12.56 -16.37
N SER A 94 -29.10 -12.07 -17.22
CA SER A 94 -28.71 -12.80 -18.44
C SER A 94 -27.85 -14.05 -18.16
N PHE A 95 -27.15 -14.10 -17.03
CA PHE A 95 -26.34 -15.28 -16.66
C PHE A 95 -27.22 -16.46 -16.23
N TYR A 96 -28.38 -16.19 -15.61
CA TYR A 96 -29.33 -17.22 -15.15
C TYR A 96 -30.56 -17.40 -16.06
N GLU A 97 -30.62 -16.73 -17.20
CA GLU A 97 -31.70 -16.91 -18.17
C GLU A 97 -31.73 -18.38 -18.66
N PRO A 98 -32.89 -19.07 -18.63
CA PRO A 98 -33.01 -20.48 -19.02
C PRO A 98 -32.37 -20.85 -20.37
N GLU A 99 -32.33 -19.93 -21.34
CA GLU A 99 -31.74 -20.18 -22.66
C GLU A 99 -30.19 -20.21 -22.64
N THR A 100 -29.55 -19.41 -21.78
CA THR A 100 -28.09 -19.20 -21.77
C THR A 100 -27.40 -19.79 -20.54
N ALA A 101 -28.12 -20.02 -19.45
CA ALA A 101 -27.56 -20.39 -18.16
C ALA A 101 -26.69 -21.65 -18.22
N GLU A 102 -27.12 -22.68 -18.96
CA GLU A 102 -26.33 -23.91 -19.12
C GLU A 102 -24.97 -23.63 -19.79
N LEU A 103 -24.95 -22.78 -20.82
CA LEU A 103 -23.73 -22.39 -21.53
C LEU A 103 -22.84 -21.51 -20.64
N CYS A 104 -23.41 -20.55 -19.93
CA CYS A 104 -22.71 -19.68 -19.00
C CYS A 104 -21.99 -20.50 -17.91
N ASN A 105 -22.72 -21.41 -17.25
CA ASN A 105 -22.15 -22.29 -16.22
C ASN A 105 -21.08 -23.23 -16.79
N LYS A 106 -21.24 -23.71 -18.03
CA LYS A 106 -20.24 -24.55 -18.69
C LYS A 106 -18.94 -23.80 -19.01
N TYR A 107 -19.04 -22.58 -19.55
CA TYR A 107 -17.88 -21.87 -20.11
C TYR A 107 -17.15 -20.96 -19.13
N ILE A 108 -17.76 -20.62 -17.99
CA ILE A 108 -17.09 -19.84 -16.95
C ILE A 108 -16.00 -20.64 -16.23
N MET A 109 -16.14 -21.97 -16.17
CA MET A 109 -15.26 -22.88 -15.45
C MET A 109 -13.81 -22.82 -15.95
N ARG A 110 -12.86 -22.90 -15.00
CA ARG A 110 -11.42 -23.00 -15.24
C ARG A 110 -10.83 -24.11 -14.37
N ASN A 111 -10.64 -23.85 -13.08
CA ASN A 111 -10.17 -24.84 -12.12
C ASN A 111 -11.31 -25.79 -11.68
N PRO A 112 -11.15 -27.13 -11.84
CA PRO A 112 -12.18 -28.11 -11.48
C PRO A 112 -12.41 -28.26 -9.97
N ALA A 113 -11.58 -27.65 -9.12
CA ALA A 113 -11.79 -27.61 -7.67
C ALA A 113 -12.95 -26.70 -7.24
N TYR A 114 -13.41 -25.81 -8.12
CA TYR A 114 -14.50 -24.87 -7.88
C TYR A 114 -15.71 -25.18 -8.75
N THR A 115 -16.89 -24.83 -8.26
CA THR A 115 -18.13 -24.87 -9.04
C THR A 115 -18.28 -23.64 -9.94
N ALA A 116 -19.20 -23.71 -10.90
CA ALA A 116 -19.52 -22.59 -11.78
C ALA A 116 -20.03 -21.38 -10.99
N GLU A 117 -20.84 -21.64 -9.98
CA GLU A 117 -21.36 -20.64 -9.04
C GLU A 117 -20.24 -19.95 -8.25
N GLU A 118 -19.30 -20.72 -7.70
CA GLU A 118 -18.15 -20.16 -6.97
C GLU A 118 -17.27 -19.31 -7.90
N THR A 119 -17.02 -19.79 -9.11
CA THR A 119 -16.27 -19.04 -10.12
C THR A 119 -16.98 -17.74 -10.47
N HIS A 120 -18.29 -17.79 -10.73
CA HIS A 120 -19.13 -16.62 -11.00
C HIS A 120 -19.06 -15.58 -9.88
N ARG A 121 -19.19 -16.00 -8.63
CA ARG A 121 -19.07 -15.12 -7.45
C ARG A 121 -17.70 -14.47 -7.34
N VAL A 122 -16.63 -15.21 -7.63
CA VAL A 122 -15.28 -14.63 -7.63
C VAL A 122 -15.12 -13.60 -8.75
N MET A 123 -15.66 -13.86 -9.95
CA MET A 123 -15.63 -12.89 -11.04
C MET A 123 -16.46 -11.64 -10.74
N ARG A 124 -17.63 -11.77 -10.09
CA ARG A 124 -18.42 -10.64 -9.57
C ARG A 124 -17.67 -9.83 -8.52
N MET A 125 -16.97 -10.49 -7.60
CA MET A 125 -16.11 -9.80 -6.65
C MET A 125 -14.99 -9.02 -7.36
N MET A 126 -14.43 -9.54 -8.45
CA MET A 126 -13.43 -8.81 -9.23
C MET A 126 -14.05 -7.66 -10.02
N GLU A 127 -15.26 -7.82 -10.56
CA GLU A 127 -16.05 -6.73 -11.18
C GLU A 127 -16.23 -5.59 -10.19
N ASP A 128 -16.73 -5.84 -8.98
CA ASP A 128 -16.86 -4.83 -7.94
C ASP A 128 -15.51 -4.17 -7.61
N LYS A 129 -14.44 -4.98 -7.54
CA LYS A 129 -13.10 -4.50 -7.15
C LYS A 129 -12.35 -3.74 -8.26
N LEU A 130 -12.74 -3.89 -9.52
CA LEU A 130 -12.00 -3.32 -10.66
C LEU A 130 -12.83 -2.33 -11.48
N CYS A 131 -14.16 -2.45 -11.44
CA CYS A 131 -15.06 -1.74 -12.35
C CYS A 131 -16.07 -0.84 -11.64
N ASP A 132 -16.33 -1.02 -10.34
CA ASP A 132 -17.31 -0.19 -9.64
C ASP A 132 -16.80 1.24 -9.34
N SER A 133 -17.74 2.18 -9.33
CA SER A 133 -17.54 3.60 -9.04
C SER A 133 -16.99 3.87 -7.64
N PHE A 134 -17.41 3.11 -6.61
CA PHE A 134 -16.87 3.25 -5.27
C PHE A 134 -15.38 2.91 -5.26
N GLU A 135 -15.02 1.84 -5.97
CA GLU A 135 -13.66 1.35 -6.00
C GLU A 135 -12.72 2.23 -6.82
N ALA A 136 -13.24 2.86 -7.88
CA ALA A 136 -12.53 3.94 -8.58
C ALA A 136 -12.19 5.10 -7.62
N ALA A 137 -13.11 5.46 -6.71
CA ALA A 137 -12.83 6.46 -5.68
C ALA A 137 -11.82 5.93 -4.63
N GLN A 138 -11.88 4.64 -4.26
CA GLN A 138 -10.91 4.02 -3.36
C GLN A 138 -9.49 4.02 -3.93
N ALA A 139 -9.31 3.77 -5.24
CA ALA A 139 -7.99 3.83 -5.87
C ALA A 139 -7.36 5.23 -5.74
N VAL A 140 -8.15 6.29 -6.00
CA VAL A 140 -7.73 7.69 -5.83
C VAL A 140 -7.45 8.00 -4.35
N ALA A 141 -8.32 7.56 -3.45
CA ALA A 141 -8.12 7.71 -2.01
C ALA A 141 -6.86 6.96 -1.51
N GLY A 142 -6.53 5.81 -2.10
CA GLY A 142 -5.31 5.06 -1.82
C GLY A 142 -4.03 5.81 -2.21
N VAL A 143 -4.09 6.69 -3.21
CA VAL A 143 -2.98 7.60 -3.57
C VAL A 143 -2.95 8.84 -2.68
N HIS A 144 -4.10 9.45 -2.40
CA HIS A 144 -4.17 10.78 -1.80
C HIS A 144 -4.55 10.82 -0.31
N GLY A 145 -4.92 9.68 0.27
CA GLY A 145 -5.29 9.56 1.68
C GLY A 145 -4.12 10.02 2.56
N GLY A 146 -4.35 11.04 3.38
CA GLY A 146 -3.31 11.63 4.22
C GLY A 146 -2.35 12.61 3.52
N GLY A 147 -2.47 12.79 2.20
CA GLY A 147 -1.58 13.62 1.38
C GLY A 147 -1.26 12.95 0.03
N SER A 148 -0.98 13.75 -0.99
CA SER A 148 -0.41 13.25 -2.25
C SER A 148 1.06 12.86 -2.04
N PRO A 149 1.63 11.84 -2.72
CA PRO A 149 3.00 11.32 -2.51
C PRO A 149 4.14 12.36 -2.44
N LEU A 150 3.93 13.53 -3.05
CA LEU A 150 4.84 14.67 -2.97
C LEU A 150 4.93 15.24 -1.54
N MET A 151 3.83 15.28 -0.80
CA MET A 151 3.75 15.76 0.58
C MET A 151 4.58 14.89 1.52
N GLU A 152 4.52 13.56 1.38
CA GLU A 152 5.37 12.64 2.14
C GLU A 152 6.84 12.86 1.78
N THR A 153 7.15 13.11 0.50
CA THR A 153 8.51 13.43 0.07
C THR A 153 9.02 14.72 0.71
N ILE A 154 8.22 15.79 0.68
CA ILE A 154 8.54 17.07 1.33
C ILE A 154 8.73 16.87 2.83
N THR A 155 7.83 16.10 3.46
CA THR A 155 7.90 15.82 4.90
C THR A 155 9.17 15.05 5.24
N MET A 156 9.45 13.94 4.56
CA MET A 156 10.67 13.16 4.77
C MET A 156 11.93 14.02 4.58
N MET A 157 12.03 14.79 3.49
CA MET A 157 13.22 15.60 3.22
C MET A 157 13.37 16.80 4.16
N SER A 158 12.28 17.31 4.74
CA SER A 158 12.34 18.39 5.73
C SER A 158 12.59 17.90 7.16
N ARG A 159 12.41 16.60 7.42
CA ARG A 159 12.47 16.00 8.77
C ARG A 159 13.62 15.04 8.99
N TYR A 160 14.11 14.42 7.93
CA TYR A 160 15.19 13.45 8.01
C TYR A 160 16.52 14.19 8.06
N ASP A 161 17.24 14.06 9.18
CA ASP A 161 18.57 14.64 9.30
C ASP A 161 19.59 13.85 8.46
N LEU A 162 20.11 14.52 7.43
CA LEU A 162 21.11 13.95 6.53
C LEU A 162 22.54 14.17 7.02
N GLU A 163 22.79 15.05 8.00
CA GLU A 163 24.16 15.30 8.49
C GLU A 163 24.83 14.04 9.05
N PRO A 164 24.17 13.21 9.90
CA PRO A 164 24.76 11.96 10.37
C PRO A 164 25.12 11.00 9.23
N LEU A 165 24.27 10.90 8.19
CA LEU A 165 24.54 10.07 7.01
C LEU A 165 25.75 10.58 6.23
N LYS A 166 25.83 11.91 6.03
CA LYS A 166 26.98 12.54 5.36
C LYS A 166 28.26 12.37 6.16
N ASN A 167 28.20 12.45 7.48
CA ASN A 167 29.38 12.26 8.33
C ASN A 167 29.90 10.83 8.25
N LEU A 168 29.02 9.82 8.22
CA LEU A 168 29.42 8.44 7.97
C LEU A 168 30.07 8.29 6.59
N ALA A 169 29.47 8.87 5.55
CA ALA A 169 30.03 8.82 4.22
C ALA A 169 31.41 9.49 4.14
N LYS A 170 31.61 10.65 4.78
CA LYS A 170 32.92 11.33 4.87
C LYS A 170 33.96 10.48 5.58
N TYR A 171 33.59 9.85 6.69
CA TYR A 171 34.47 8.92 7.41
C TYR A 171 34.90 7.76 6.51
N LEU A 172 33.95 7.10 5.84
CA LEU A 172 34.24 5.98 4.93
C LEU A 172 35.02 6.41 3.68
N ALA A 173 34.90 7.67 3.27
CA ALA A 173 35.66 8.26 2.16
C ALA A 173 37.08 8.72 2.55
N GLY A 174 37.47 8.60 3.83
CA GLY A 174 38.82 8.96 4.30
C GLY A 174 39.07 10.46 4.43
N PHE A 175 38.03 11.27 4.69
CA PHE A 175 38.22 12.70 4.93
C PHE A 175 39.02 12.91 6.23
N GLU A 176 40.03 13.78 6.18
CA GLU A 176 40.86 14.07 7.34
C GLU A 176 40.03 14.68 8.48
N GLY A 177 40.19 14.16 9.69
CA GLY A 177 39.44 14.59 10.88
C GLY A 177 37.98 14.12 10.93
N ALA A 178 37.52 13.28 10.00
CA ALA A 178 36.20 12.66 10.11
C ALA A 178 36.23 11.53 11.16
N GLU A 179 35.26 11.52 12.06
CA GLU A 179 35.09 10.47 13.08
C GLU A 179 33.97 9.50 12.68
N PHE A 180 34.09 8.24 13.09
CA PHE A 180 33.05 7.23 12.86
C PHE A 180 31.80 7.54 13.70
N PRO A 181 30.64 7.86 13.08
CA PRO A 181 29.45 8.17 13.85
C PRO A 181 28.66 6.89 14.19
N ARG A 182 28.22 6.76 15.44
CA ARG A 182 27.11 5.86 15.79
C ARG A 182 25.81 6.52 15.32
N ILE A 183 25.16 5.93 14.31
CA ILE A 183 23.90 6.45 13.79
C ILE A 183 22.73 5.72 14.44
N GLU A 184 22.07 6.39 15.38
CA GLU A 184 20.73 6.03 15.84
C GLU A 184 19.81 7.21 15.60
N ARG A 185 18.82 7.03 14.72
CA ARG A 185 17.89 8.12 14.41
C ARG A 185 16.95 8.34 15.61
N PRO A 186 16.84 9.57 16.14
CA PRO A 186 15.84 9.88 17.15
C PRO A 186 14.42 9.77 16.59
N THR A 187 13.43 9.58 17.46
CA THR A 187 12.03 9.74 17.05
C THR A 187 11.80 11.18 16.61
N VAL A 188 11.21 11.35 15.43
CA VAL A 188 10.88 12.65 14.86
C VAL A 188 9.36 12.79 14.93
N THR A 189 8.88 13.93 15.41
CA THR A 189 7.45 14.23 15.51
C THR A 189 7.17 15.65 15.02
N PRO A 190 5.91 15.97 14.69
CA PRO A 190 5.50 17.31 14.28
C PRO A 190 5.87 18.41 15.29
N ARG A 191 6.13 18.06 16.56
CA ARG A 191 6.55 18.99 17.61
C ARG A 191 7.83 19.75 17.27
N ALA A 192 8.74 19.16 16.50
CA ALA A 192 9.94 19.85 16.03
C ALA A 192 9.63 21.12 15.21
N MET A 193 8.42 21.23 14.62
CA MET A 193 7.96 22.48 14.00
C MET A 193 7.64 23.57 15.00
N LEU A 194 7.09 23.20 16.16
CA LEU A 194 6.64 24.13 17.18
C LEU A 194 7.81 24.89 17.80
N ASP A 195 9.01 24.31 17.74
CA ASP A 195 10.23 24.97 18.20
C ASP A 195 10.50 26.30 17.49
N LYS A 196 10.09 26.43 16.22
CA LYS A 196 10.19 27.68 15.47
C LYS A 196 9.26 28.78 16.01
N PHE A 197 8.18 28.40 16.68
CA PHE A 197 7.19 29.31 17.28
C PHE A 197 7.39 29.53 18.78
N LYS A 198 8.42 28.92 19.39
CA LYS A 198 8.72 29.13 20.82
C LYS A 198 8.92 30.61 21.16
N LYS A 199 9.58 31.39 20.28
CA LYS A 199 9.82 32.83 20.50
C LYS A 199 8.53 33.66 20.54
N THR A 200 7.54 33.33 19.71
CA THR A 200 6.24 34.01 19.65
C THR A 200 5.29 33.63 20.79
N GLN A 201 5.56 32.56 21.53
CA GLN A 201 4.78 32.17 22.71
C GLN A 201 5.23 32.88 24.00
N VAL A 202 6.47 33.38 24.06
CA VAL A 202 7.01 34.05 25.25
C VAL A 202 6.50 35.50 25.38
N GLU A 203 6.11 36.14 24.28
CA GLU A 203 5.65 37.54 24.25
C GLU A 203 4.21 37.76 24.74
N LYS A 204 3.48 36.69 25.11
CA LYS A 204 2.18 36.78 25.80
C LYS A 204 2.32 36.36 27.26
N LYS A 205 2.93 37.23 28.07
CA LYS A 205 2.81 37.22 29.53
C LYS A 205 2.60 38.63 30.04
#